data_AF-A0A5J6P896-F1
#
_entry.id   AF-A0A5J6P896-F1
#
_cell.length_a   1.000
_cell.length_b   1.000
_cell.length_c   1.000
_cell.angle_alpha   90.00
_cell.angle_beta   90.00
_cell.angle_gamma   90.00
#
_symmetry.space_group_name_H-M   'P 1'
#
loop_
_entity.id
_entity.type
_entity.pdbx_description
1 polymer ?
#
loop_
_entity_poly.entity_id
_entity_poly.type
_entity_poly.pdbx_seq_one_letter_code
_entity_poly.pdbx_strand_id
1 'polypeptide(L)'
;MTHFLTRLIASLCVLLLASCGGSGGSDVSGIDGSGAPVATGTQGTIDGFGSVIVNGVRYNSDKAQILINGDMAMEENLQVGYQVRLIGSIAKDGSASADKIEFTPNLIGTITTKTGNTLVVMNQEIKISNDTIFDVKIVPRGLQGLAPGARILVSGSLASDGSISATRIELADNSSQQLQGFVRDVNTMNMTFQLNQQQISYAGANLNLGNQNLRNGLLVSVRGIQDTNQLFLATQVNRVATEFSTNIKSVSIEGYITRFVSAMDFEVAGMQVTTNAQTRYDNGEAKNLAPGIKVEVDGKVTSDGKLLAEELEFEHKVNNKIAGKITNITVNNSAGFGIVTGTLEVDGTSIRTTIATRYEDKGSSRVKRFNLSSLQVGDAVEVTGYSNETGFIATKIEREDNDDNEPEERELEGIITSISADSFTLFGRKIVTDENTEYRDAEGKSINPASFFAIAFGKRVEVKGVALGNEFLAIRISIDEDDKGKDQFKL
;
A
#
# COMPACT_ATOMS: atom_id res chain seq x y z
N MET A 1 -18.35 12.41 -76.59
CA MET A 1 -17.93 12.87 -75.25
C MET A 1 -17.72 11.62 -74.40
N THR A 2 -16.70 10.78 -74.57
CA THR A 2 -15.23 10.99 -74.63
C THR A 2 -14.65 11.66 -73.38
N HIS A 3 -13.61 10.99 -72.83
CA HIS A 3 -12.76 11.23 -71.65
C HIS A 3 -13.25 10.53 -70.36
N PHE A 4 -12.81 9.32 -69.98
CA PHE A 4 -11.45 8.79 -69.69
C PHE A 4 -10.76 9.52 -68.52
N LEU A 5 -10.62 8.87 -67.36
CA LEU A 5 -9.32 8.71 -66.69
C LEU A 5 -9.36 7.68 -65.53
N THR A 6 -8.62 6.60 -65.74
CA THR A 6 -8.13 5.58 -64.80
C THR A 6 -7.12 6.18 -63.81
N ARG A 7 -7.18 5.88 -62.51
CA ARG A 7 -6.02 5.82 -61.58
C ARG A 7 -6.33 4.85 -60.44
N LEU A 8 -5.74 3.64 -60.46
CA LEU A 8 -4.43 3.25 -59.93
C LEU A 8 -4.48 2.95 -58.43
N ILE A 9 -4.45 1.66 -58.12
CA ILE A 9 -4.15 1.06 -56.82
C ILE A 9 -2.71 1.43 -56.45
N ALA A 10 -2.51 1.99 -55.26
CA ALA A 10 -1.23 1.97 -54.57
C ALA A 10 -1.47 1.79 -53.07
N SER A 11 -1.16 0.58 -52.63
CA SER A 11 -1.04 0.17 -51.23
C SER A 11 0.08 0.97 -50.57
N LEU A 12 -0.19 1.56 -49.41
CA LEU A 12 0.84 1.92 -48.44
C LEU A 12 0.30 1.73 -47.03
N CYS A 13 0.45 0.51 -46.52
CA CYS A 13 0.42 0.24 -45.08
C CYS A 13 1.61 0.95 -44.44
N VAL A 14 1.35 2.00 -43.66
CA VAL A 14 2.31 2.50 -42.67
C VAL A 14 1.88 1.95 -41.33
N LEU A 15 2.63 0.94 -40.87
CA LEU A 15 2.65 0.52 -39.47
C LEU A 15 3.15 1.69 -38.63
N LEU A 16 2.25 2.31 -37.86
CA LEU A 16 2.65 3.07 -36.68
C LEU A 16 2.66 2.08 -35.52
N LEU A 17 3.86 1.63 -35.17
CA LEU A 17 4.13 0.97 -33.90
C LEU A 17 3.73 1.94 -32.78
N ALA A 18 2.68 1.58 -32.06
CA ALA A 18 2.36 2.16 -30.77
C ALA A 18 3.47 1.77 -29.78
N SER A 19 4.44 2.65 -29.62
CA SER A 19 5.27 2.70 -28.42
C SER A 19 4.44 3.37 -27.32
N CYS A 20 3.54 2.62 -26.70
CA CYS A 20 3.03 2.97 -25.38
C CYS A 20 4.10 2.53 -24.38
N GLY A 21 5.03 3.44 -24.07
CA GLY A 21 6.16 3.20 -23.19
C GLY A 21 6.36 4.40 -22.28
N GLY A 22 6.05 4.21 -21.00
CA GLY A 22 6.62 4.90 -19.84
C GLY A 22 6.36 6.40 -19.71
N SER A 23 5.27 6.77 -19.02
CA SER A 23 5.30 7.96 -18.15
C SER A 23 5.99 7.56 -16.84
N GLY A 24 6.69 8.42 -16.12
CA GLY A 24 7.13 9.78 -16.40
C GLY A 24 8.14 10.08 -15.30
N GLY A 25 9.40 10.29 -15.67
CA GLY A 25 10.29 11.03 -14.78
C GLY A 25 9.66 12.40 -14.62
N SER A 26 9.55 12.87 -13.38
CA SER A 26 9.04 14.18 -13.05
C SER A 26 9.87 15.25 -13.79
N ASP A 27 9.35 15.70 -14.94
CA ASP A 27 9.83 16.91 -15.57
C ASP A 27 9.45 18.05 -14.62
N VAL A 28 10.42 18.46 -13.81
CA VAL A 28 10.40 19.70 -13.04
C VAL A 28 10.33 20.85 -14.04
N SER A 29 9.12 21.14 -14.50
CA SER A 29 8.86 22.18 -15.50
C SER A 29 8.97 23.54 -14.84
N GLY A 30 10.06 24.25 -15.16
CA GLY A 30 10.22 25.69 -14.94
C GLY A 30 10.76 26.11 -13.57
N ILE A 31 12.07 25.98 -13.37
CA ILE A 31 12.83 26.87 -12.48
C ILE A 31 14.12 27.31 -13.18
N ASP A 32 14.16 28.62 -13.45
CA ASP A 32 15.37 29.35 -13.80
C ASP A 32 16.23 29.52 -12.52
N GLY A 33 17.51 29.19 -12.59
CA GLY A 33 18.51 29.59 -11.58
C GLY A 33 19.20 28.47 -10.74
N SER A 34 20.53 28.44 -10.83
CA SER A 34 21.55 27.83 -9.93
C SER A 34 21.84 26.32 -9.96
N GLY A 35 20.91 25.44 -10.33
CA GLY A 35 21.14 23.99 -10.26
C GLY A 35 21.23 23.42 -8.83
N ALA A 36 20.82 24.20 -7.81
CA ALA A 36 20.73 23.74 -6.43
C ALA A 36 19.61 22.70 -6.26
N PRO A 37 19.78 21.71 -5.35
CA PRO A 37 18.72 20.77 -5.00
C PRO A 37 17.46 21.49 -4.48
N VAL A 38 16.30 20.98 -4.89
CA VAL A 38 14.98 21.47 -4.50
C VAL A 38 14.54 20.75 -3.24
N ALA A 39 14.14 21.51 -2.20
CA ALA A 39 13.61 20.91 -0.97
C ALA A 39 12.27 20.21 -1.23
N THR A 40 12.17 18.94 -0.79
CA THR A 40 11.01 18.08 -0.97
C THR A 40 10.50 17.52 0.36
N GLY A 41 9.22 17.17 0.40
CA GLY A 41 8.58 16.47 1.49
C GLY A 41 7.82 15.26 0.98
N THR A 42 7.91 14.14 1.69
CA THR A 42 7.18 12.92 1.34
C THR A 42 6.48 12.37 2.56
N GLN A 43 5.24 11.92 2.41
CA GLN A 43 4.56 11.09 3.41
C GLN A 43 4.00 9.86 2.71
N GLY A 44 4.47 8.68 3.10
CA GLY A 44 4.11 7.47 2.38
C GLY A 44 4.75 6.23 2.97
N THR A 45 4.56 5.10 2.30
CA THR A 45 5.04 3.81 2.78
C THR A 45 6.49 3.58 2.35
N ILE A 46 7.32 3.01 3.23
CA ILE A 46 8.67 2.56 2.83
C ILE A 46 8.52 1.37 1.89
N ASP A 47 9.00 1.52 0.65
CA ASP A 47 8.94 0.50 -0.39
C ASP A 47 10.13 -0.46 -0.35
N GLY A 48 11.29 0.03 0.11
CA GLY A 48 12.53 -0.75 0.10
C GLY A 48 13.73 -0.02 0.68
N PHE A 49 14.86 -0.75 0.71
CA PHE A 49 16.14 -0.27 1.25
C PHE A 49 17.31 -0.41 0.28
N GLY A 50 18.39 0.27 0.63
CA GLY A 50 19.56 0.50 -0.20
C GLY A 50 19.74 2.00 -0.44
N SER A 51 19.58 2.83 0.60
CA SER A 51 18.82 4.10 0.60
C SER A 51 17.32 3.86 0.81
N VAL A 52 16.62 4.77 1.48
CA VAL A 52 15.19 4.59 1.79
C VAL A 52 14.37 4.96 0.55
N ILE A 53 13.51 4.06 0.11
CA ILE A 53 12.59 4.28 -1.02
C ILE A 53 11.20 4.54 -0.44
N VAL A 54 10.60 5.66 -0.82
CA VAL A 54 9.23 6.04 -0.43
C VAL A 54 8.55 6.63 -1.66
N ASN A 55 7.35 6.16 -1.98
CA ASN A 55 6.56 6.58 -3.14
C ASN A 55 7.39 6.45 -4.44
N GLY A 56 8.13 5.34 -4.58
CA GLY A 56 8.98 5.08 -5.75
C GLY A 56 10.21 5.99 -5.91
N VAL A 57 10.47 6.94 -5.00
CA VAL A 57 11.67 7.79 -5.01
C VAL A 57 12.71 7.26 -4.02
N ARG A 58 13.93 7.00 -4.50
CA ARG A 58 15.05 6.55 -3.67
C ARG A 58 15.81 7.74 -3.08
N TYR A 59 15.70 7.93 -1.78
CA TYR A 59 16.40 8.97 -1.03
C TYR A 59 17.64 8.42 -0.35
N ASN A 60 18.82 8.97 -0.69
CA ASN A 60 20.03 8.65 0.05
C ASN A 60 19.86 9.04 1.54
N SER A 61 19.87 8.04 2.41
CA SER A 61 19.61 8.12 3.86
C SER A 61 20.87 8.08 4.71
N ASP A 62 22.08 8.00 4.13
CA ASP A 62 23.34 7.80 4.85
C ASP A 62 23.63 8.89 5.92
N LYS A 63 23.08 10.09 5.71
CA LYS A 63 23.22 11.25 6.61
C LYS A 63 21.90 11.72 7.23
N ALA A 64 20.81 11.00 6.99
CA ALA A 64 19.50 11.41 7.45
C ALA A 64 19.40 11.33 8.98
N GLN A 65 18.74 12.30 9.60
CA GLN A 65 18.28 12.18 10.97
C GLN A 65 17.05 11.26 10.99
N ILE A 66 17.17 10.09 11.61
CA ILE A 66 16.05 9.14 11.72
C ILE A 66 15.46 9.23 13.12
N LEU A 67 14.15 9.46 13.21
CA LEU A 67 13.40 9.55 14.45
C LEU A 67 12.29 8.50 14.51
N ILE A 68 12.21 7.76 15.61
CA ILE A 68 11.07 6.89 15.94
C ILE A 68 10.42 7.42 17.20
N ASN A 69 9.14 7.80 17.13
CA ASN A 69 8.44 8.50 18.22
C ASN A 69 9.16 9.77 18.72
N GLY A 70 9.94 10.42 17.85
CA GLY A 70 10.73 11.61 18.16
C GLY A 70 12.12 11.33 18.76
N ASP A 71 12.42 10.07 19.09
CA ASP A 71 13.71 9.66 19.62
C ASP A 71 14.67 9.25 18.49
N MET A 72 15.96 9.55 18.62
CA MET A 72 16.97 9.21 17.61
C MET A 72 17.04 7.69 17.39
N ALA A 73 17.02 7.28 16.13
CA ALA A 73 17.09 5.89 15.70
C ALA A 73 18.04 5.72 14.51
N MET A 74 18.18 4.49 14.02
CA MET A 74 19.00 4.13 12.87
C MET A 74 18.14 3.53 11.75
N GLU A 75 18.67 3.47 10.52
CA GLU A 75 17.98 2.87 9.38
C GLU A 75 17.62 1.40 9.65
N GLU A 76 18.44 0.69 10.44
CA GLU A 76 18.16 -0.68 10.88
C GLU A 76 16.83 -0.84 11.64
N ASN A 77 16.33 0.22 12.29
CA ASN A 77 15.06 0.21 13.01
C ASN A 77 13.84 0.48 12.12
N LEU A 78 14.02 0.88 10.87
CA LEU A 78 12.93 1.04 9.90
C LEU A 78 12.66 -0.29 9.18
N GLN A 79 11.41 -0.51 8.76
CA GLN A 79 11.03 -1.70 7.98
C GLN A 79 10.21 -1.31 6.75
N VAL A 80 10.25 -2.13 5.71
CA VAL A 80 9.36 -1.99 4.55
C VAL A 80 7.92 -2.09 5.03
N GLY A 81 7.04 -1.23 4.53
CA GLY A 81 5.65 -1.13 5.00
C GLY A 81 5.44 -0.14 6.15
N TYR A 82 6.48 0.48 6.72
CA TYR A 82 6.28 1.60 7.64
C TYR A 82 5.82 2.86 6.89
N GLN A 83 4.79 3.53 7.41
CA GLN A 83 4.37 4.84 6.91
C GLN A 83 5.21 5.92 7.59
N VAL A 84 6.00 6.63 6.81
CA VAL A 84 6.97 7.63 7.30
C VAL A 84 6.70 9.00 6.73
N ARG A 85 7.18 10.02 7.44
CA ARG A 85 7.32 11.39 6.93
C ARG A 85 8.79 11.67 6.68
N LEU A 86 9.13 12.07 5.47
CA LEU A 86 10.49 12.33 5.00
C LEU A 86 10.61 13.80 4.57
N ILE A 87 11.70 14.44 4.97
CA ILE A 87 12.14 15.73 4.45
C ILE A 87 13.50 15.52 3.80
N GLY A 88 13.67 16.07 2.61
CA GLY A 88 14.90 15.92 1.86
C GLY A 88 15.04 16.93 0.74
N SER A 89 15.89 16.60 -0.23
CA SER A 89 16.06 17.40 -1.43
C SER A 89 16.24 16.51 -2.67
N ILE A 90 15.80 17.03 -3.81
CA ILE A 90 15.95 16.39 -5.12
C ILE A 90 16.76 17.33 -6.02
N ALA A 91 17.88 16.85 -6.54
CA ALA A 91 18.69 17.57 -7.51
C ALA A 91 18.09 17.49 -8.91
N LYS A 92 18.55 18.36 -9.81
CA LYS A 92 18.05 18.44 -11.20
C LYS A 92 18.23 17.14 -11.99
N ASP A 93 19.22 16.32 -11.63
CA ASP A 93 19.44 15.03 -12.26
C ASP A 93 18.49 13.93 -11.76
N GLY A 94 17.64 14.22 -10.76
CA GLY A 94 16.74 13.27 -10.13
C GLY A 94 17.33 12.55 -8.90
N SER A 95 18.60 12.79 -8.56
CA SER A 95 19.17 12.26 -7.33
C SER A 95 18.50 12.89 -6.11
N ALA A 96 18.10 12.06 -5.15
CA ALA A 96 17.42 12.51 -3.94
C ALA A 96 18.24 12.16 -2.68
N SER A 97 18.18 13.05 -1.69
CA SER A 97 18.79 12.86 -0.36
C SER A 97 17.76 13.10 0.72
N ALA A 98 17.73 12.24 1.74
CA ALA A 98 16.94 12.45 2.93
C ALA A 98 17.74 13.24 3.96
N ASP A 99 17.14 14.29 4.51
CA ASP A 99 17.68 15.04 5.64
C ASP A 99 17.09 14.54 6.95
N LYS A 100 15.80 14.18 6.94
CA LYS A 100 15.06 13.69 8.10
C LYS A 100 14.02 12.64 7.72
N ILE A 101 13.95 11.55 8.48
CA ILE A 101 12.94 10.50 8.33
C ILE A 101 12.28 10.29 9.69
N GLU A 102 10.97 10.41 9.75
CA GLU A 102 10.19 10.31 10.99
C GLU A 102 9.18 9.17 10.86
N PHE A 103 9.23 8.24 11.81
CA PHE A 103 8.26 7.16 11.95
C PHE A 103 7.56 7.26 13.32
N THR A 104 6.25 7.11 13.32
CA THR A 104 5.44 7.00 14.54
C THR A 104 4.42 5.90 14.30
N PRO A 105 4.51 4.75 15.00
CA PRO A 105 3.50 3.70 14.88
C PRO A 105 2.10 4.25 15.13
N ASN A 106 1.12 3.86 14.32
CA ASN A 106 -0.26 4.28 14.56
C ASN A 106 -0.79 3.66 15.86
N LEU A 107 -0.39 2.42 16.13
CA LEU A 107 -0.88 1.68 17.28
C LEU A 107 0.15 0.67 17.80
N ILE A 108 0.26 0.56 19.12
CA ILE A 108 0.93 -0.55 19.82
C ILE A 108 0.01 -1.01 20.95
N GLY A 109 -0.50 -2.24 20.86
CA GLY A 109 -1.49 -2.74 21.81
C GLY A 109 -1.82 -4.21 21.65
N THR A 110 -2.77 -4.69 22.46
CA THR A 110 -3.16 -6.10 22.51
C THR A 110 -4.43 -6.35 21.71
N ILE A 111 -4.41 -7.37 20.84
CA ILE A 111 -5.58 -7.81 20.07
C ILE A 111 -6.67 -8.27 21.03
N THR A 112 -7.85 -7.67 20.93
CA THR A 112 -9.04 -8.09 21.69
C THR A 112 -9.94 -8.99 20.85
N THR A 113 -10.07 -8.68 19.55
CA THR A 113 -10.98 -9.39 18.64
C THR A 113 -10.31 -9.58 17.29
N LYS A 114 -10.66 -10.68 16.61
CA LYS A 114 -10.31 -10.97 15.22
C LYS A 114 -11.58 -11.45 14.51
N THR A 115 -11.95 -10.78 13.42
CA THR A 115 -13.16 -11.08 12.63
C THR A 115 -12.87 -10.87 11.16
N GLY A 116 -13.01 -11.90 10.32
CA GLY A 116 -12.66 -11.80 8.90
C GLY A 116 -11.24 -11.26 8.72
N ASN A 117 -11.10 -10.22 7.88
CA ASN A 117 -9.85 -9.50 7.63
C ASN A 117 -9.63 -8.29 8.55
N THR A 118 -10.23 -8.31 9.75
CA THR A 118 -10.10 -7.23 10.72
C THR A 118 -9.60 -7.71 12.09
N LEU A 119 -8.80 -6.87 12.73
CA LEU A 119 -8.44 -6.99 14.14
C LEU A 119 -9.01 -5.81 14.90
N VAL A 120 -9.31 -6.00 16.18
CA VAL A 120 -9.62 -4.90 17.10
C VAL A 120 -8.51 -4.81 18.14
N VAL A 121 -7.93 -3.63 18.29
CA VAL A 121 -6.90 -3.31 19.30
C VAL A 121 -7.23 -1.97 19.93
N MET A 122 -7.35 -1.92 21.26
CA MET A 122 -7.69 -0.69 22.01
C MET A 122 -8.93 0.05 21.46
N ASN A 123 -9.97 -0.68 21.06
CA ASN A 123 -11.19 -0.17 20.41
C ASN A 123 -11.00 0.43 19.00
N GLN A 124 -9.84 0.18 18.37
CA GLN A 124 -9.59 0.55 16.98
C GLN A 124 -9.66 -0.67 16.07
N GLU A 125 -10.36 -0.50 14.96
CA GLU A 125 -10.43 -1.49 13.89
C GLU A 125 -9.19 -1.38 13.00
N ILE A 126 -8.50 -2.49 12.82
CA ILE A 126 -7.35 -2.65 11.93
C ILE A 126 -7.80 -3.48 10.74
N LYS A 127 -7.78 -2.89 9.56
CA LYS A 127 -8.14 -3.52 8.28
C LYS A 127 -6.89 -4.10 7.64
N ILE A 128 -6.94 -5.36 7.25
CA ILE A 128 -5.85 -6.11 6.65
C ILE A 128 -6.19 -6.38 5.18
N SER A 129 -5.19 -6.27 4.30
CA SER A 129 -5.29 -6.67 2.91
C SER A 129 -4.15 -7.62 2.55
N ASN A 130 -4.16 -8.15 1.33
CA ASN A 130 -3.06 -8.96 0.80
C ASN A 130 -1.73 -8.18 0.77
N ASP A 131 -1.82 -6.85 0.67
CA ASP A 131 -0.67 -5.96 0.60
C ASP A 131 -0.10 -5.61 1.99
N THR A 132 -0.78 -6.02 3.07
CA THR A 132 -0.29 -5.90 4.45
C THR A 132 0.91 -6.83 4.65
N ILE A 133 2.02 -6.27 5.11
CA ILE A 133 3.23 -7.02 5.43
C ILE A 133 3.17 -7.51 6.88
N PHE A 134 3.39 -8.80 7.09
CA PHE A 134 3.49 -9.42 8.41
C PHE A 134 4.93 -9.73 8.78
N ASP A 135 5.34 -9.38 10.00
CA ASP A 135 6.64 -9.74 10.56
C ASP A 135 6.86 -11.25 10.57
N VAL A 136 8.10 -11.63 10.33
CA VAL A 136 8.56 -13.01 10.22
C VAL A 136 8.41 -13.83 11.51
N LYS A 137 8.23 -13.19 12.66
CA LYS A 137 7.94 -13.86 13.94
C LYS A 137 6.47 -14.28 14.09
N ILE A 138 5.59 -13.81 13.20
CA ILE A 138 4.18 -14.23 13.15
C ILE A 138 4.09 -15.56 12.40
N VAL A 139 3.58 -16.60 13.07
CA VAL A 139 3.54 -17.98 12.53
C VAL A 139 2.15 -18.60 12.76
N PRO A 140 1.45 -19.11 11.73
CA PRO A 140 1.77 -18.96 10.31
C PRO A 140 1.78 -17.49 9.88
N ARG A 141 2.61 -17.16 8.88
CA ARG A 141 2.80 -15.78 8.47
C ARG A 141 1.53 -15.23 7.82
N GLY A 142 0.99 -14.16 8.41
CA GLY A 142 -0.29 -13.60 8.01
C GLY A 142 -1.27 -13.51 9.17
N LEU A 143 -2.51 -13.13 8.86
CA LEU A 143 -3.56 -12.96 9.85
C LEU A 143 -3.83 -14.25 10.65
N GLN A 144 -3.60 -15.44 10.08
CA GLN A 144 -3.81 -16.71 10.78
C GLN A 144 -2.84 -16.94 11.95
N GLY A 145 -1.63 -16.36 11.92
CA GLY A 145 -0.68 -16.39 13.03
C GLY A 145 -0.98 -15.39 14.14
N LEU A 146 -2.04 -14.58 14.01
CA LEU A 146 -2.47 -13.63 15.02
C LEU A 146 -3.72 -14.12 15.74
N ALA A 147 -3.69 -14.02 17.06
CA ALA A 147 -4.78 -14.40 17.95
C ALA A 147 -5.06 -13.29 18.98
N PRO A 148 -6.30 -13.19 19.49
CA PRO A 148 -6.60 -12.36 20.65
C PRO A 148 -5.62 -12.63 21.81
N GLY A 149 -5.17 -11.56 22.47
CA GLY A 149 -4.13 -11.59 23.50
C GLY A 149 -2.71 -11.34 22.97
N ALA A 150 -2.45 -11.52 21.68
CA ALA A 150 -1.16 -11.12 21.11
C ALA A 150 -1.02 -9.59 21.08
N ARG A 151 0.19 -9.11 21.34
CA ARG A 151 0.52 -7.69 21.29
C ARG A 151 1.17 -7.36 19.96
N ILE A 152 0.68 -6.32 19.29
CA ILE A 152 1.13 -5.95 17.96
C ILE A 152 1.48 -4.48 17.86
N LEU A 153 2.42 -4.17 16.96
CA LEU A 153 2.65 -2.86 16.39
C LEU A 153 1.96 -2.81 15.04
N VAL A 154 1.23 -1.72 14.77
CA VAL A 154 0.58 -1.49 13.49
C VAL A 154 1.10 -0.19 12.88
N SER A 155 1.54 -0.30 11.63
CA SER A 155 1.77 0.82 10.73
C SER A 155 0.78 0.76 9.57
N GLY A 156 0.30 1.91 9.13
CA GLY A 156 -0.66 2.02 8.05
C GLY A 156 -1.28 3.40 7.99
N SER A 157 -2.32 3.53 7.16
CA SER A 157 -3.04 4.79 7.03
C SER A 157 -4.20 4.87 8.01
N LEU A 158 -4.22 5.95 8.79
CA LEU A 158 -5.27 6.25 9.76
C LEU A 158 -6.45 6.97 9.08
N ALA A 159 -7.65 6.43 9.23
CA ALA A 159 -8.89 7.08 8.79
C ALA A 159 -9.42 8.06 9.85
N SER A 160 -10.35 8.94 9.45
CA SER A 160 -10.94 9.93 10.37
C SER A 160 -11.80 9.31 11.46
N ASP A 161 -12.34 8.11 11.26
CA ASP A 161 -13.06 7.33 12.27
C ASP A 161 -12.12 6.60 13.27
N GLY A 162 -10.80 6.63 13.02
CA GLY A 162 -9.80 5.95 13.82
C GLY A 162 -9.54 4.50 13.41
N SER A 163 -10.15 4.00 12.34
CA SER A 163 -9.76 2.73 11.72
C SER A 163 -8.40 2.87 11.02
N ILE A 164 -7.62 1.80 11.00
CA ILE A 164 -6.28 1.78 10.40
C ILE A 164 -6.25 0.73 9.29
N SER A 165 -5.97 1.14 8.07
CA SER A 165 -5.63 0.22 6.98
C SER A 165 -4.15 -0.12 7.08
N ALA A 166 -3.84 -1.33 7.53
CA ALA A 166 -2.48 -1.74 7.86
C ALA A 166 -1.62 -1.97 6.61
N THR A 167 -0.47 -1.31 6.56
CA THR A 167 0.61 -1.61 5.61
C THR A 167 1.61 -2.58 6.22
N ARG A 168 1.74 -2.59 7.56
CA ARG A 168 2.59 -3.53 8.29
C ARG A 168 2.06 -3.86 9.68
N ILE A 169 2.17 -5.14 10.05
CA ILE A 169 1.88 -5.65 11.39
C ILE A 169 3.08 -6.45 11.91
N GLU A 170 3.52 -6.12 13.11
CA GLU A 170 4.59 -6.83 13.82
C GLU A 170 4.15 -7.26 15.21
N LEU A 171 4.81 -8.28 15.78
CA LEU A 171 4.70 -8.55 17.21
C LEU A 171 5.42 -7.46 17.99
N ALA A 172 4.75 -6.90 18.99
CA ALA A 172 5.31 -5.89 19.87
C ALA A 172 5.77 -6.49 21.21
N ASP A 173 6.79 -5.86 21.80
CA ASP A 173 7.26 -6.16 23.15
C ASP A 173 6.33 -5.55 24.22
N ASN A 174 6.67 -5.78 25.49
CA ASN A 174 5.90 -5.30 26.65
C ASN A 174 6.08 -3.78 26.94
N SER A 175 6.43 -2.98 25.94
CA SER A 175 6.55 -1.52 26.08
C SER A 175 5.20 -0.85 26.40
N SER A 176 5.19 0.47 26.67
CA SER A 176 3.94 1.22 26.86
C SER A 176 3.02 1.10 25.64
N GLN A 177 1.71 1.10 25.83
CA GLN A 177 0.75 1.15 24.73
C GLN A 177 0.84 2.48 23.99
N GLN A 178 0.51 2.47 22.71
CA GLN A 178 0.50 3.66 21.86
C GLN A 178 -0.77 3.70 21.02
N LEU A 179 -1.37 4.89 20.89
CA LEU A 179 -2.50 5.13 20.00
C LEU A 179 -2.37 6.51 19.33
N GLN A 180 -2.44 6.52 18.01
CA GLN A 180 -2.54 7.72 17.20
C GLN A 180 -4.00 8.00 16.83
N GLY A 181 -4.39 9.28 16.82
CA GLY A 181 -5.75 9.68 16.48
C GLY A 181 -5.97 11.18 16.46
N PHE A 182 -7.17 11.58 16.04
CA PHE A 182 -7.61 12.97 16.11
C PHE A 182 -8.30 13.24 17.45
N VAL A 183 -7.83 14.28 18.14
CA VAL A 183 -8.39 14.73 19.42
C VAL A 183 -9.84 15.21 19.23
N ARG A 184 -10.73 14.80 20.14
CA ARG A 184 -12.13 15.24 20.25
C ARG A 184 -12.49 15.50 21.71
N ASP A 185 -13.56 16.23 21.94
CA ASP A 185 -14.18 16.44 23.26
C ASP A 185 -13.19 16.78 24.38
N VAL A 186 -12.27 17.72 24.13
CA VAL A 186 -11.30 18.16 25.14
C VAL A 186 -12.04 18.76 26.35
N ASN A 187 -11.87 18.13 27.50
CA ASN A 187 -12.34 18.60 28.80
C ASN A 187 -11.14 19.05 29.64
N THR A 188 -10.95 20.36 29.75
CA THR A 188 -9.84 20.96 30.48
C THR A 188 -10.01 20.90 32.00
N MET A 189 -11.23 20.79 32.50
CA MET A 189 -11.49 20.66 33.95
C MET A 189 -11.14 19.26 34.46
N ASN A 190 -11.51 18.23 33.70
CA ASN A 190 -11.26 16.84 34.04
C ASN A 190 -9.93 16.31 33.46
N MET A 191 -9.23 17.13 32.68
CA MET A 191 -7.99 16.77 31.98
C MET A 191 -8.14 15.49 31.14
N THR A 192 -9.23 15.42 30.36
CA THR A 192 -9.51 14.31 29.45
C THR A 192 -9.80 14.78 28.02
N PHE A 193 -9.63 13.90 27.05
CA PHE A 193 -10.13 14.05 25.69
C PHE A 193 -10.48 12.68 25.11
N GLN A 194 -11.24 12.66 24.03
CA GLN A 194 -11.50 11.46 23.24
C GLN A 194 -10.50 11.35 22.10
N LEU A 195 -9.93 10.15 21.92
CA LEU A 195 -9.08 9.81 20.79
C LEU A 195 -9.69 8.61 20.09
N ASN A 196 -10.26 8.83 18.90
CA ASN A 196 -11.09 7.83 18.24
C ASN A 196 -12.27 7.42 19.14
N GLN A 197 -12.33 6.16 19.62
CA GLN A 197 -13.32 5.65 20.56
C GLN A 197 -12.79 5.53 22.00
N GLN A 198 -11.53 5.91 22.23
CA GLN A 198 -10.82 5.70 23.48
C GLN A 198 -10.74 7.01 24.28
N GLN A 199 -11.25 6.98 25.52
CA GLN A 199 -11.11 8.11 26.44
C GLN A 199 -9.67 8.15 26.97
N ILE A 200 -9.04 9.32 26.86
CA ILE A 200 -7.67 9.60 27.31
C ILE A 200 -7.71 10.54 28.50
N SER A 201 -7.04 10.17 29.59
CA SER A 201 -6.66 11.08 30.67
C SER A 201 -5.23 11.57 30.45
N TYR A 202 -5.05 12.89 30.43
CA TYR A 202 -3.73 13.52 30.29
C TYR A 202 -3.27 14.25 31.57
N ALA A 203 -3.93 13.98 32.70
CA ALA A 203 -3.66 14.64 33.98
C ALA A 203 -2.19 14.57 34.43
N GLY A 204 -1.49 13.48 34.12
CA GLY A 204 -0.08 13.26 34.43
C GLY A 204 0.84 13.17 33.21
N ALA A 205 0.35 13.52 32.02
CA ALA A 205 1.10 13.33 30.78
C ALA A 205 2.09 14.47 30.52
N ASN A 206 3.22 14.15 29.88
CA ASN A 206 4.05 15.15 29.21
C ASN A 206 3.45 15.49 27.85
N LEU A 207 3.06 16.76 27.65
CA LEU A 207 2.47 17.24 26.41
C LEU A 207 3.55 17.92 25.55
N ASN A 208 3.95 17.26 24.46
CA ASN A 208 4.83 17.84 23.44
C ASN A 208 4.00 18.17 22.19
N LEU A 209 3.38 19.35 22.19
CA LEU A 209 2.48 19.80 21.13
C LEU A 209 3.11 20.86 20.21
N GLY A 210 4.42 21.11 20.35
CA GLY A 210 5.09 22.22 19.71
C GLY A 210 4.48 23.57 20.14
N ASN A 211 4.22 24.45 19.18
CA ASN A 211 3.60 25.76 19.42
C ASN A 211 2.06 25.72 19.41
N GLN A 212 1.45 24.54 19.54
CA GLN A 212 0.00 24.34 19.50
C GLN A 212 -0.53 23.96 20.88
N ASN A 213 -1.78 24.32 21.17
CA ASN A 213 -2.52 23.81 22.33
C ASN A 213 -3.29 22.54 21.96
N LEU A 214 -3.57 21.69 22.95
CA LEU A 214 -4.48 20.57 22.79
C LEU A 214 -5.86 21.10 22.41
N ARG A 215 -6.39 20.66 21.25
CA ARG A 215 -7.68 21.08 20.72
C ARG A 215 -8.29 19.99 19.85
N ASN A 216 -9.59 20.09 19.63
CA ASN A 216 -10.29 19.21 18.71
C ASN A 216 -9.68 19.29 17.30
N GLY A 217 -9.57 18.13 16.64
CA GLY A 217 -8.98 17.98 15.30
C GLY A 217 -7.45 17.91 15.28
N LEU A 218 -6.75 18.06 16.40
CA LEU A 218 -5.30 17.89 16.45
C LEU A 218 -4.95 16.39 16.33
N LEU A 219 -4.11 16.01 15.37
CA LEU A 219 -3.55 14.66 15.28
C LEU A 219 -2.44 14.49 16.33
N VAL A 220 -2.59 13.49 17.19
CA VAL A 220 -1.63 13.18 18.26
C VAL A 220 -1.32 11.69 18.30
N SER A 221 -0.14 11.35 18.81
CA SER A 221 0.23 10.02 19.29
C SER A 221 0.29 10.06 20.82
N VAL A 222 -0.41 9.14 21.47
CA VAL A 222 -0.50 9.03 22.92
C VAL A 222 0.17 7.75 23.37
N ARG A 223 1.14 7.85 24.29
CA ARG A 223 1.77 6.71 24.96
C ARG A 223 1.30 6.59 26.40
N GLY A 224 1.03 5.38 26.87
CA GLY A 224 0.52 5.17 28.22
C GLY A 224 0.09 3.75 28.50
N ILE A 225 -0.84 3.62 29.45
CA ILE A 225 -1.39 2.34 29.92
C ILE A 225 -2.90 2.48 30.05
N GLN A 226 -3.63 1.48 29.62
CA GLN A 226 -5.07 1.36 29.86
C GLN A 226 -5.34 0.79 31.26
N ASP A 227 -6.19 1.47 32.03
CA ASP A 227 -6.60 1.01 33.36
C ASP A 227 -7.69 -0.08 33.30
N THR A 228 -8.09 -0.60 34.46
CA THR A 228 -9.13 -1.64 34.56
C THR A 228 -10.52 -1.17 34.15
N ASN A 229 -10.76 0.14 34.07
CA ASN A 229 -12.00 0.74 33.62
C ASN A 229 -11.94 1.15 32.14
N GLN A 230 -10.93 0.68 31.41
CA GLN A 230 -10.65 1.03 30.02
C GLN A 230 -10.30 2.49 29.78
N LEU A 231 -10.02 3.31 30.81
CA LEU A 231 -9.51 4.66 30.63
C LEU A 231 -8.02 4.60 30.28
N PHE A 232 -7.61 5.30 29.22
CA PHE A 232 -6.20 5.35 28.84
C PHE A 232 -5.47 6.44 29.62
N LEU A 233 -4.58 6.05 30.52
CA LEU A 233 -3.76 6.95 31.31
C LEU A 233 -2.52 7.32 30.50
N ALA A 234 -2.55 8.51 29.88
CA ALA A 234 -1.44 8.99 29.09
C ALA A 234 -0.25 9.37 29.98
N THR A 235 0.92 8.92 29.56
CA THR A 235 2.23 9.37 30.09
C THR A 235 2.86 10.40 29.16
N GLN A 236 2.52 10.35 27.87
CA GLN A 236 2.97 11.31 26.87
C GLN A 236 1.91 11.53 25.80
N VAL A 237 1.76 12.79 25.37
CA VAL A 237 0.94 13.19 24.22
C VAL A 237 1.83 14.00 23.29
N ASN A 238 2.17 13.44 22.14
CA ASN A 238 2.97 14.09 21.12
C ASN A 238 2.10 14.49 19.94
N ARG A 239 2.25 15.72 19.46
CA ARG A 239 1.66 16.12 18.18
C ARG A 239 2.34 15.36 17.05
N VAL A 240 1.55 14.86 16.10
CA VAL A 240 2.06 14.32 14.84
C VAL A 240 1.90 15.39 13.77
N ALA A 241 3.01 15.85 13.20
CA ALA A 241 3.00 16.84 12.14
C ALA A 241 2.65 16.17 10.80
N THR A 242 1.68 16.73 10.09
CA THR A 242 1.25 16.28 8.76
C THR A 242 1.49 17.35 7.71
N GLU A 243 1.64 18.60 8.16
CA GLU A 243 1.95 19.72 7.30
C GLU A 243 3.43 19.78 6.88
N PHE A 244 3.65 20.36 5.70
CA PHE A 244 4.96 20.76 5.22
C PHE A 244 5.07 22.28 5.24
N SER A 245 6.26 22.80 5.50
CA SER A 245 6.51 24.23 5.52
C SER A 245 6.54 24.80 4.09
N THR A 246 6.22 26.08 3.93
CA THR A 246 6.11 26.75 2.61
C THR A 246 7.45 26.90 1.85
N ASN A 247 8.58 26.59 2.51
CA ASN A 247 9.89 26.48 1.86
C ASN A 247 10.10 25.12 1.16
N ILE A 248 9.29 24.10 1.46
CA ILE A 248 9.24 22.86 0.70
C ILE A 248 8.55 23.12 -0.64
N LYS A 249 9.21 22.78 -1.74
CA LYS A 249 8.80 23.18 -3.09
C LYS A 249 8.09 22.09 -3.87
N SER A 250 8.21 20.85 -3.42
CA SER A 250 7.51 19.69 -3.97
C SER A 250 7.14 18.80 -2.80
N VAL A 251 5.90 18.31 -2.80
CA VAL A 251 5.38 17.41 -1.76
C VAL A 251 4.65 16.26 -2.45
N SER A 252 4.98 15.03 -2.06
CA SER A 252 4.26 13.81 -2.42
C SER A 252 3.63 13.22 -1.15
N ILE A 253 2.32 12.99 -1.15
CA ILE A 253 1.62 12.33 -0.03
C ILE A 253 0.79 11.16 -0.52
N GLU A 254 0.91 10.02 0.15
CA GLU A 254 0.15 8.80 -0.10
C GLU A 254 -0.77 8.52 1.11
N GLY A 255 -2.04 8.26 0.85
CA GLY A 255 -2.97 7.84 1.91
C GLY A 255 -4.43 7.81 1.47
N TYR A 256 -5.32 7.48 2.41
CA TYR A 256 -6.76 7.55 2.17
C TYR A 256 -7.27 8.98 2.32
N ILE A 257 -8.31 9.31 1.55
CA ILE A 257 -9.10 10.52 1.74
C ILE A 257 -9.90 10.38 3.05
N THR A 258 -9.51 11.14 4.08
CA THR A 258 -10.08 11.07 5.44
C THR A 258 -11.22 12.05 5.66
N ARG A 259 -11.23 13.17 4.91
CA ARG A 259 -12.29 14.18 4.86
C ARG A 259 -12.50 14.58 3.40
N PHE A 260 -13.75 14.65 2.97
CA PHE A 260 -14.10 15.08 1.63
C PHE A 260 -15.28 16.05 1.69
N VAL A 261 -15.05 17.30 1.29
CA VAL A 261 -16.11 18.29 1.08
C VAL A 261 -16.37 18.45 -0.42
N SER A 262 -15.30 18.48 -1.23
CA SER A 262 -15.38 18.48 -2.69
C SER A 262 -14.04 18.06 -3.28
N ALA A 263 -13.98 17.90 -4.61
CA ALA A 263 -12.71 17.68 -5.33
C ALA A 263 -11.68 18.82 -5.11
N MET A 264 -12.10 20.02 -4.68
CA MET A 264 -11.23 21.16 -4.38
C MET A 264 -10.96 21.34 -2.87
N ASP A 265 -11.57 20.51 -2.01
CA ASP A 265 -11.40 20.57 -0.56
C ASP A 265 -11.56 19.19 0.07
N PHE A 266 -10.44 18.51 0.26
CA PHE A 266 -10.38 17.21 0.92
C PHE A 266 -9.08 17.08 1.73
N GLU A 267 -8.89 15.95 2.39
CA GLU A 267 -7.73 15.69 3.23
C GLU A 267 -7.18 14.30 2.96
N VAL A 268 -5.85 14.21 2.79
CA VAL A 268 -5.10 12.97 2.58
C VAL A 268 -3.95 12.95 3.58
N ALA A 269 -3.79 11.85 4.31
CA ALA A 269 -2.68 11.67 5.26
C ALA A 269 -2.56 12.80 6.31
N GLY A 270 -3.66 13.49 6.62
CA GLY A 270 -3.71 14.62 7.55
C GLY A 270 -3.35 15.98 6.94
N MET A 271 -3.12 16.06 5.62
CA MET A 271 -2.82 17.27 4.88
C MET A 271 -4.06 17.72 4.07
N GLN A 272 -4.42 18.99 4.15
CA GLN A 272 -5.49 19.55 3.32
C GLN A 272 -5.03 19.66 1.87
N VAL A 273 -5.83 19.13 0.95
CA VAL A 273 -5.55 19.11 -0.48
C VAL A 273 -6.59 19.94 -1.22
N THR A 274 -6.11 20.69 -2.22
CA THR A 274 -6.95 21.42 -3.18
C THR A 274 -6.49 21.09 -4.60
N THR A 275 -7.43 21.10 -5.54
CA THR A 275 -7.19 20.83 -6.97
C THR A 275 -7.61 22.03 -7.80
N ASN A 276 -7.15 22.10 -9.05
CA ASN A 276 -7.58 23.12 -10.00
C ASN A 276 -7.68 22.53 -11.41
N ALA A 277 -7.95 23.38 -12.40
CA ALA A 277 -8.08 22.94 -13.80
C ALA A 277 -6.77 22.43 -14.44
N GLN A 278 -5.63 22.49 -13.74
CA GLN A 278 -4.33 21.98 -14.18
C GLN A 278 -3.92 20.70 -13.45
N THR A 279 -4.65 20.29 -12.42
CA THR A 279 -4.40 19.02 -11.74
C THR A 279 -4.60 17.87 -12.74
N ARG A 280 -3.54 17.07 -12.92
CA ARG A 280 -3.61 15.82 -13.69
C ARG A 280 -4.18 14.71 -12.81
N TYR A 281 -5.02 13.86 -13.39
CA TYR A 281 -5.54 12.67 -12.73
C TYR A 281 -5.07 11.42 -13.46
N ASP A 282 -4.47 10.51 -12.73
CA ASP A 282 -4.01 9.22 -13.23
C ASP A 282 -4.82 8.09 -12.56
N ASN A 283 -5.20 7.07 -13.34
CA ASN A 283 -6.02 5.93 -12.88
C ASN A 283 -7.41 6.29 -12.32
N GLY A 284 -7.92 7.49 -12.63
CA GLY A 284 -9.26 7.92 -12.28
C GLY A 284 -9.52 9.37 -12.68
N GLU A 285 -10.60 9.96 -12.17
CA GLU A 285 -11.00 11.35 -12.44
C GLU A 285 -11.47 12.03 -11.15
N ALA A 286 -11.58 13.36 -11.16
CA ALA A 286 -12.05 14.15 -10.02
C ALA A 286 -13.38 13.64 -9.40
N LYS A 287 -14.28 13.08 -10.21
CA LYS A 287 -15.57 12.53 -9.76
C LYS A 287 -15.43 11.25 -8.92
N ASN A 288 -14.29 10.58 -9.00
CA ASN A 288 -13.98 9.36 -8.25
C ASN A 288 -13.45 9.66 -6.85
N LEU A 289 -13.10 10.92 -6.54
CA LEU A 289 -12.68 11.32 -5.19
C LEU A 289 -13.84 11.15 -4.20
N ALA A 290 -13.60 10.36 -3.15
CA ALA A 290 -14.56 10.12 -2.08
C ALA A 290 -13.82 9.71 -0.80
N PRO A 291 -14.45 9.81 0.38
CA PRO A 291 -13.88 9.27 1.61
C PRO A 291 -13.51 7.78 1.46
N GLY A 292 -12.34 7.40 1.97
CA GLY A 292 -11.86 6.01 1.92
C GLY A 292 -11.25 5.57 0.59
N ILE A 293 -11.11 6.46 -0.39
CA ILE A 293 -10.29 6.21 -1.58
C ILE A 293 -8.83 6.50 -1.25
N LYS A 294 -7.94 5.55 -1.60
CA LYS A 294 -6.49 5.71 -1.46
C LYS A 294 -5.94 6.43 -2.69
N VAL A 295 -5.16 7.47 -2.46
CA VAL A 295 -4.57 8.30 -3.51
C VAL A 295 -3.13 8.65 -3.17
N GLU A 296 -2.33 8.87 -4.20
CA GLU A 296 -1.09 9.62 -4.12
C GLU A 296 -1.32 11.02 -4.69
N VAL A 297 -0.81 12.05 -4.01
CA VAL A 297 -0.96 13.45 -4.42
C VAL A 297 0.41 14.12 -4.44
N ASP A 298 0.82 14.54 -5.63
CA ASP A 298 2.00 15.37 -5.84
C ASP A 298 1.59 16.82 -6.04
N GLY A 299 2.31 17.74 -5.40
CA GLY A 299 2.02 19.16 -5.57
C GLY A 299 2.88 20.11 -4.77
N LYS A 300 2.35 21.32 -4.58
CA LYS A 300 3.05 22.43 -3.90
C LYS A 300 2.27 22.94 -2.71
N VAL A 301 3.00 23.26 -1.63
CA VAL A 301 2.40 23.90 -0.47
C VAL A 301 2.06 25.35 -0.79
N THR A 302 0.80 25.72 -0.66
CA THR A 302 0.29 27.07 -0.84
C THR A 302 0.61 27.95 0.36
N SER A 303 0.44 29.28 0.24
CA SER A 303 0.70 30.22 1.34
C SER A 303 -0.20 30.02 2.56
N ASP A 304 -1.40 29.44 2.38
CA ASP A 304 -2.34 29.05 3.44
C ASP A 304 -2.06 27.65 4.01
N GLY A 305 -1.02 26.96 3.55
CA GLY A 305 -0.59 25.67 4.08
C GLY A 305 -1.42 24.49 3.58
N LYS A 306 -2.07 24.59 2.42
CA LYS A 306 -2.70 23.46 1.72
C LYS A 306 -1.75 22.89 0.67
N LEU A 307 -1.98 21.66 0.25
CA LEU A 307 -1.31 21.08 -0.91
C LEU A 307 -2.15 21.37 -2.15
N LEU A 308 -1.64 22.21 -3.06
CA LEU A 308 -2.19 22.33 -4.40
C LEU A 308 -1.69 21.17 -5.25
N ALA A 309 -2.59 20.24 -5.58
CA ALA A 309 -2.28 19.06 -6.37
C ALA A 309 -1.92 19.45 -7.82
N GLU A 310 -0.72 19.07 -8.24
CA GLU A 310 -0.28 19.09 -9.64
C GLU A 310 -0.65 17.77 -10.32
N GLU A 311 -0.57 16.66 -9.58
CA GLU A 311 -0.96 15.32 -10.00
C GLU A 311 -1.65 14.59 -8.85
N LEU A 312 -2.63 13.77 -9.20
CA LEU A 312 -3.35 12.89 -8.28
C LEU A 312 -3.51 11.53 -8.94
N GLU A 313 -2.91 10.51 -8.34
CA GLU A 313 -3.02 9.13 -8.78
C GLU A 313 -3.97 8.35 -7.87
N PHE A 314 -4.92 7.65 -8.47
CA PHE A 314 -5.79 6.71 -7.75
C PHE A 314 -5.09 5.35 -7.64
N GLU A 315 -4.95 4.89 -6.41
CA GLU A 315 -4.30 3.61 -6.13
C GLU A 315 -5.15 2.43 -6.59
N HIS A 316 -4.51 1.47 -7.25
CA HIS A 316 -5.19 0.28 -7.71
C HIS A 316 -5.55 -0.65 -6.54
N LYS A 317 -6.74 -1.25 -6.60
CA LYS A 317 -7.12 -2.27 -5.63
C LYS A 317 -6.28 -3.53 -5.85
N VAL A 318 -5.49 -3.90 -4.83
CA VAL A 318 -4.70 -5.14 -4.80
C VAL A 318 -5.64 -6.32 -4.62
N ASN A 319 -5.94 -7.00 -5.73
CA ASN A 319 -6.86 -8.15 -5.75
C ASN A 319 -6.17 -9.46 -6.11
N ASN A 320 -4.93 -9.40 -6.61
CA ASN A 320 -4.20 -10.56 -7.07
C ASN A 320 -3.18 -10.99 -6.01
N LYS A 321 -3.08 -12.31 -5.83
CA LYS A 321 -2.03 -12.98 -5.05
C LYS A 321 -1.62 -14.25 -5.78
N ILE A 322 -0.32 -14.52 -5.80
CA ILE A 322 0.24 -15.79 -6.26
C ILE A 322 1.42 -16.17 -5.38
N ALA A 323 1.36 -17.37 -4.81
CA ALA A 323 2.51 -18.00 -4.17
C ALA A 323 3.05 -19.10 -5.09
N GLY A 324 4.36 -19.14 -5.32
CA GLY A 324 4.97 -20.11 -6.23
C GLY A 324 6.48 -19.94 -6.37
N LYS A 325 7.09 -20.69 -7.29
CA LYS A 325 8.52 -20.55 -7.60
C LYS A 325 8.74 -19.65 -8.80
N ILE A 326 9.81 -18.87 -8.77
CA ILE A 326 10.25 -18.10 -9.93
C ILE A 326 10.73 -19.06 -11.02
N THR A 327 10.11 -19.04 -12.20
CA THR A 327 10.50 -19.84 -13.38
C THR A 327 11.34 -19.03 -14.36
N ASN A 328 11.18 -17.72 -14.37
CA ASN A 328 11.95 -16.80 -15.21
C ASN A 328 12.06 -15.42 -14.54
N ILE A 329 13.15 -14.71 -14.77
CA ILE A 329 13.33 -13.34 -14.27
C ILE A 329 14.14 -12.53 -15.27
N THR A 330 13.67 -11.32 -15.57
CA THR A 330 14.35 -10.35 -16.39
C THR A 330 14.46 -9.06 -15.60
N VAL A 331 15.69 -8.66 -15.34
CA VAL A 331 16.00 -7.43 -14.62
C VAL A 331 16.31 -6.33 -15.62
N ASN A 332 15.51 -5.27 -15.57
CA ASN A 332 15.76 -4.03 -16.29
C ASN A 332 16.43 -3.06 -15.31
N ASN A 333 17.75 -2.96 -15.43
CA ASN A 333 18.48 -1.92 -14.73
C ASN A 333 18.10 -0.58 -15.37
N SER A 334 17.25 0.19 -14.68
CA SER A 334 17.11 1.60 -15.01
C SER A 334 18.48 2.25 -14.85
N ALA A 335 18.97 2.87 -15.92
CA ALA A 335 20.22 3.60 -15.93
C ALA A 335 20.09 4.86 -15.08
N GLY A 336 20.16 4.70 -13.75
CA GLY A 336 20.04 5.80 -12.80
C GLY A 336 19.51 5.34 -11.45
N PHE A 337 20.18 5.78 -10.39
CA PHE A 337 19.68 5.78 -9.01
C PHE A 337 19.41 4.44 -8.32
N GLY A 338 19.69 3.28 -8.91
CA GLY A 338 19.69 2.00 -8.15
C GLY A 338 18.32 1.45 -7.78
N ILE A 339 17.25 1.94 -8.42
CA ILE A 339 15.93 1.30 -8.42
C ILE A 339 15.93 0.24 -9.54
N VAL A 340 15.50 -0.97 -9.21
CA VAL A 340 15.50 -2.10 -10.12
C VAL A 340 14.06 -2.44 -10.48
N THR A 341 13.75 -2.47 -11.78
CA THR A 341 12.45 -2.93 -12.30
C THR A 341 12.67 -4.08 -13.25
N GLY A 342 11.59 -4.68 -13.76
CA GLY A 342 11.69 -5.83 -14.64
C GLY A 342 10.44 -6.68 -14.62
N THR A 343 10.60 -7.91 -15.08
CA THR A 343 9.54 -8.91 -15.11
C THR A 343 10.02 -10.18 -14.43
N LEU A 344 9.14 -10.86 -13.73
CA LEU A 344 9.34 -12.22 -13.23
C LEU A 344 8.18 -13.09 -13.67
N GLU A 345 8.44 -14.38 -13.79
CA GLU A 345 7.43 -15.39 -14.04
C GLU A 345 7.34 -16.28 -12.80
N VAL A 346 6.14 -16.40 -12.24
CA VAL A 346 5.87 -17.25 -11.06
C VAL A 346 4.88 -18.33 -11.48
N ASP A 347 5.33 -19.58 -11.42
CA ASP A 347 4.62 -20.78 -11.85
C ASP A 347 3.98 -20.68 -13.26
N GLY A 348 4.52 -19.87 -14.18
CA GLY A 348 3.95 -19.66 -15.53
C GLY A 348 3.15 -18.37 -15.71
N THR A 349 2.98 -17.57 -14.65
CA THR A 349 2.32 -16.27 -14.71
C THR A 349 3.37 -15.16 -14.84
N SER A 350 3.32 -14.39 -15.93
CA SER A 350 4.20 -13.23 -16.11
C SER A 350 3.72 -12.04 -15.28
N ILE A 351 4.63 -11.46 -14.50
CA ILE A 351 4.39 -10.38 -13.56
C ILE A 351 5.38 -9.25 -13.82
N ARG A 352 4.88 -8.02 -13.93
CA ARG A 352 5.70 -6.82 -14.09
C ARG A 352 5.89 -6.13 -12.76
N THR A 353 7.09 -5.62 -12.52
CA THR A 353 7.41 -4.78 -11.36
C THR A 353 7.51 -3.31 -11.76
N THR A 354 7.30 -2.43 -10.80
CA THR A 354 7.44 -0.98 -10.95
C THR A 354 8.39 -0.44 -9.88
N ILE A 355 8.63 0.86 -9.91
CA ILE A 355 9.43 1.54 -8.88
C ILE A 355 8.75 1.52 -7.49
N ALA A 356 7.43 1.31 -7.45
CA ALA A 356 6.62 1.20 -6.23
C ALA A 356 6.43 -0.24 -5.75
N THR A 357 6.94 -1.24 -6.48
CA THR A 357 6.90 -2.63 -6.01
C THR A 357 7.75 -2.76 -4.75
N ARG A 358 7.15 -3.21 -3.66
CA ARG A 358 7.82 -3.43 -2.38
C ARG A 358 8.44 -4.81 -2.32
N TYR A 359 9.64 -4.90 -1.74
CA TYR A 359 10.37 -6.16 -1.64
C TYR A 359 10.73 -6.46 -0.19
N GLU A 360 10.50 -7.69 0.25
CA GLU A 360 11.00 -8.14 1.55
C GLU A 360 11.57 -9.56 1.46
N ASP A 361 12.77 -9.75 2.01
CA ASP A 361 13.34 -11.09 2.15
C ASP A 361 12.95 -11.67 3.49
N LYS A 362 11.97 -12.57 3.46
CA LYS A 362 11.51 -13.25 4.66
C LYS A 362 12.11 -14.63 4.84
N GLY A 363 12.92 -15.06 3.87
CA GLY A 363 13.74 -16.25 3.98
C GLY A 363 14.83 -16.10 5.05
N SER A 364 15.56 -17.19 5.27
CA SER A 364 16.52 -17.34 6.36
C SER A 364 17.67 -16.33 6.33
N SER A 365 18.01 -15.78 5.15
CA SER A 365 19.07 -14.76 5.01
C SER A 365 18.64 -13.36 5.48
N ARG A 366 17.33 -13.07 5.50
CA ARG A 366 16.74 -11.79 5.92
C ARG A 366 17.47 -10.57 5.36
N VAL A 367 17.74 -10.57 4.06
CA VAL A 367 18.47 -9.48 3.41
C VAL A 367 17.64 -8.19 3.49
N LYS A 368 18.18 -7.16 4.16
CA LYS A 368 17.47 -5.89 4.31
C LYS A 368 17.38 -5.08 3.01
N ARG A 369 18.50 -5.00 2.29
CA ARG A 369 18.61 -4.30 0.99
C ARG A 369 18.22 -5.28 -0.12
N PHE A 370 16.95 -5.63 -0.15
CA PHE A 370 16.38 -6.64 -1.04
C PHE A 370 15.58 -5.97 -2.17
N ASN A 371 15.73 -6.48 -3.39
CA ASN A 371 15.04 -6.00 -4.58
C ASN A 371 15.01 -7.10 -5.65
N LEU A 372 14.48 -6.80 -6.84
CA LEU A 372 14.38 -7.77 -7.93
C LEU A 372 15.72 -8.42 -8.34
N SER A 373 16.85 -7.73 -8.25
CA SER A 373 18.18 -8.31 -8.54
C SER A 373 18.66 -9.31 -7.48
N SER A 374 17.99 -9.34 -6.33
CA SER A 374 18.29 -10.28 -5.23
C SER A 374 17.56 -11.61 -5.37
N LEU A 375 16.63 -11.70 -6.33
CA LEU A 375 15.84 -12.88 -6.65
C LEU A 375 16.50 -13.68 -7.78
N GLN A 376 16.28 -14.99 -7.78
CA GLN A 376 16.77 -15.92 -8.78
C GLN A 376 15.69 -16.94 -9.16
N VAL A 377 15.85 -17.58 -10.32
CA VAL A 377 15.01 -18.71 -10.72
C VAL A 377 15.11 -19.81 -9.65
N GLY A 378 13.95 -20.30 -9.22
CA GLY A 378 13.79 -21.30 -8.17
C GLY A 378 13.49 -20.75 -6.77
N ASP A 379 13.67 -19.44 -6.52
CA ASP A 379 13.24 -18.83 -5.26
C ASP A 379 11.71 -18.95 -5.11
N ALA A 380 11.24 -19.37 -3.93
CA ALA A 380 9.84 -19.29 -3.57
C ALA A 380 9.47 -17.85 -3.22
N VAL A 381 8.38 -17.36 -3.79
CA VAL A 381 7.88 -16.01 -3.55
C VAL A 381 6.37 -15.99 -3.38
N GLU A 382 5.89 -15.07 -2.56
CA GLU A 382 4.52 -14.57 -2.60
C GLU A 382 4.51 -13.21 -3.32
N VAL A 383 3.67 -13.07 -4.34
CA VAL A 383 3.52 -11.84 -5.10
C VAL A 383 2.08 -11.37 -5.01
N THR A 384 1.88 -10.10 -4.61
CA THR A 384 0.57 -9.45 -4.63
C THR A 384 0.57 -8.29 -5.60
N GLY A 385 -0.62 -7.93 -6.09
CA GLY A 385 -0.80 -6.74 -6.89
C GLY A 385 -2.14 -6.71 -7.61
N TYR A 386 -2.14 -6.17 -8.82
CA TYR A 386 -3.37 -5.94 -9.59
C TYR A 386 -3.12 -6.22 -11.07
N SER A 387 -4.21 -6.42 -11.81
CA SER A 387 -4.16 -6.51 -13.27
C SER A 387 -4.68 -5.23 -13.92
N ASN A 388 -4.05 -4.80 -14.99
CA ASN A 388 -4.59 -3.82 -15.92
C ASN A 388 -4.48 -4.34 -17.37
N GLU A 389 -4.70 -3.48 -18.36
CA GLU A 389 -4.60 -3.84 -19.78
C GLU A 389 -3.23 -4.40 -20.18
N THR A 390 -2.17 -4.08 -19.41
CA THR A 390 -0.79 -4.52 -19.65
C THR A 390 -0.43 -5.84 -18.94
N GLY A 391 -1.35 -6.40 -18.14
CA GLY A 391 -1.15 -7.65 -17.40
C GLY A 391 -1.06 -7.45 -15.87
N PHE A 392 -0.49 -8.44 -15.18
CA PHE A 392 -0.31 -8.43 -13.72
C PHE A 392 0.89 -7.56 -13.33
N ILE A 393 0.64 -6.50 -12.56
CA ILE A 393 1.62 -5.62 -11.95
C ILE A 393 1.73 -5.94 -10.45
N ALA A 394 2.97 -6.16 -9.98
CA ALA A 394 3.25 -6.43 -8.57
C ALA A 394 3.29 -5.13 -7.74
N THR A 395 2.60 -5.15 -6.61
CA THR A 395 2.73 -4.14 -5.53
C THR A 395 3.68 -4.61 -4.44
N LYS A 396 3.78 -5.92 -4.22
CA LYS A 396 4.63 -6.52 -3.18
C LYS A 396 5.16 -7.87 -3.64
N ILE A 397 6.43 -8.12 -3.37
CA ILE A 397 7.09 -9.42 -3.58
C ILE A 397 7.83 -9.79 -2.29
N GLU A 398 7.45 -10.90 -1.69
CA GLU A 398 8.08 -11.44 -0.48
C GLU A 398 8.79 -12.74 -0.85
N ARG A 399 10.10 -12.83 -0.58
CA ARG A 399 10.81 -14.12 -0.71
C ARG A 399 10.57 -14.95 0.52
N GLU A 400 10.11 -16.17 0.29
CA GLU A 400 9.77 -17.16 1.30
C GLU A 400 10.94 -18.11 1.55
N ASP A 401 10.91 -18.82 2.69
CA ASP A 401 11.82 -19.93 2.91
C ASP A 401 11.45 -21.07 1.95
N ASN A 402 12.45 -21.64 1.27
CA ASN A 402 12.27 -22.85 0.48
C ASN A 402 12.18 -24.05 1.43
N ASP A 403 10.98 -24.39 1.91
CA ASP A 403 10.76 -25.68 2.57
C ASP A 403 10.46 -26.74 1.51
N ASP A 404 11.43 -27.61 1.24
CA ASP A 404 11.26 -28.74 0.31
C ASP A 404 10.19 -29.75 0.79
N ASN A 405 9.71 -29.62 2.03
CA ASN A 405 8.62 -30.44 2.58
C ASN A 405 7.25 -29.74 2.48
N GLU A 406 7.17 -28.50 1.99
CA GLU A 406 5.87 -27.87 1.77
C GLU A 406 5.08 -28.63 0.69
N PRO A 407 3.76 -28.77 0.87
CA PRO A 407 2.91 -29.36 -0.16
C PRO A 407 3.12 -28.63 -1.50
N GLU A 408 2.99 -29.36 -2.61
CA GLU A 408 2.93 -28.74 -3.94
C GLU A 408 1.68 -27.85 -4.11
N GLU A 409 0.79 -27.81 -3.12
CA GLU A 409 -0.37 -26.93 -3.08
C GLU A 409 0.06 -25.47 -3.03
N ARG A 410 -0.43 -24.69 -3.99
CA ARG A 410 -0.25 -23.25 -4.10
C ARG A 410 -1.58 -22.55 -3.87
N GLU A 411 -1.47 -21.28 -3.49
CA GLU A 411 -2.61 -20.39 -3.29
C GLU A 411 -2.56 -19.26 -4.33
N LEU A 412 -3.67 -19.09 -5.04
CA LEU A 412 -3.91 -17.99 -5.97
C LEU A 412 -5.13 -17.23 -5.51
N GLU A 413 -5.08 -15.90 -5.59
CA GLU A 413 -6.27 -15.07 -5.41
C GLU A 413 -6.38 -14.09 -6.56
N GLY A 414 -7.59 -13.86 -7.05
CA GLY A 414 -7.79 -12.94 -8.16
C GLY A 414 -9.26 -12.83 -8.59
N ILE A 415 -9.51 -11.95 -9.55
CA ILE A 415 -10.83 -11.77 -10.15
C ILE A 415 -10.98 -12.71 -11.36
N ILE A 416 -12.10 -13.42 -11.44
CA ILE A 416 -12.44 -14.27 -12.58
C ILE A 416 -12.81 -13.42 -13.80
N THR A 417 -12.01 -13.52 -14.86
CA THR A 417 -12.19 -12.72 -16.09
C THR A 417 -12.75 -13.49 -17.28
N SER A 418 -12.80 -14.82 -17.19
CA SER A 418 -13.36 -15.70 -18.22
C SER A 418 -13.79 -17.02 -17.60
N ILE A 419 -14.85 -17.64 -18.14
CA ILE A 419 -15.41 -18.91 -17.69
C ILE A 419 -15.61 -19.83 -18.89
N SER A 420 -15.32 -21.11 -18.69
CA SER A 420 -15.61 -22.25 -19.56
C SER A 420 -16.31 -23.34 -18.74
N ALA A 421 -16.61 -24.49 -19.35
CA ALA A 421 -17.38 -25.56 -18.69
C ALA A 421 -16.67 -26.16 -17.45
N ASP A 422 -15.34 -26.24 -17.50
CA ASP A 422 -14.46 -26.92 -16.53
C ASP A 422 -13.23 -26.06 -16.17
N SER A 423 -13.29 -24.77 -16.45
CA SER A 423 -12.16 -23.87 -16.25
C SER A 423 -12.57 -22.41 -16.19
N PHE A 424 -11.71 -21.58 -15.64
CA PHE A 424 -11.83 -20.13 -15.63
C PHE A 424 -10.45 -19.47 -15.70
N THR A 425 -10.40 -18.15 -15.85
CA THR A 425 -9.14 -17.39 -15.94
C THR A 425 -8.97 -16.45 -14.75
N LEU A 426 -7.79 -16.47 -14.13
CA LEU A 426 -7.32 -15.51 -13.13
C LEU A 426 -6.06 -14.82 -13.63
N PHE A 427 -6.07 -13.49 -13.75
CA PHE A 427 -4.91 -12.67 -14.19
C PHE A 427 -4.15 -13.23 -15.41
N GLY A 428 -4.88 -13.80 -16.38
CA GLY A 428 -4.34 -14.38 -17.62
C GLY A 428 -3.95 -15.87 -17.54
N ARG A 429 -4.02 -16.48 -16.35
CA ARG A 429 -3.77 -17.90 -16.11
C ARG A 429 -5.06 -18.71 -16.18
N LYS A 430 -5.04 -19.82 -16.91
CA LYS A 430 -6.14 -20.78 -16.95
C LYS A 430 -6.11 -21.68 -15.71
N ILE A 431 -7.20 -21.66 -14.96
CA ILE A 431 -7.47 -22.54 -13.83
C ILE A 431 -8.43 -23.62 -14.31
N VAL A 432 -8.03 -24.89 -14.19
CA VAL A 432 -8.84 -26.06 -14.56
C VAL A 432 -9.43 -26.71 -13.31
N THR A 433 -10.60 -27.30 -13.46
CA THR A 433 -11.30 -28.00 -12.39
C THR A 433 -11.67 -29.42 -12.83
N ASP A 434 -11.88 -30.29 -11.86
CA ASP A 434 -12.25 -31.68 -12.07
C ASP A 434 -13.39 -32.12 -11.12
N GLU A 435 -13.70 -33.41 -11.10
CA GLU A 435 -14.72 -33.99 -10.23
C GLU A 435 -14.36 -33.92 -8.72
N ASN A 436 -13.09 -33.69 -8.38
CA ASN A 436 -12.60 -33.60 -7.01
C ASN A 436 -12.50 -32.16 -6.49
N THR A 437 -12.66 -31.16 -7.37
CA THR A 437 -12.58 -29.75 -7.01
C THR A 437 -13.72 -29.38 -6.05
N GLU A 438 -13.38 -28.82 -4.88
CA GLU A 438 -14.33 -28.30 -3.90
C GLU A 438 -14.66 -26.83 -4.20
N TYR A 439 -15.94 -26.45 -4.17
CA TYR A 439 -16.38 -25.06 -4.38
C TYR A 439 -17.10 -24.53 -3.15
N ARG A 440 -16.80 -23.28 -2.77
CA ARG A 440 -17.42 -22.59 -1.63
C ARG A 440 -17.98 -21.22 -2.02
N ASP A 441 -19.15 -20.88 -1.49
CA ASP A 441 -19.72 -19.52 -1.58
C ASP A 441 -19.00 -18.53 -0.66
N ALA A 442 -19.45 -17.27 -0.69
CA ALA A 442 -18.89 -16.19 0.13
C ALA A 442 -19.03 -16.47 1.63
N GLU A 443 -20.05 -17.21 2.05
CA GLU A 443 -20.23 -17.65 3.44
C GLU A 443 -19.39 -18.90 3.80
N GLY A 444 -18.53 -19.35 2.90
CA GLY A 444 -17.64 -20.50 3.08
C GLY A 444 -18.35 -21.85 3.00
N LYS A 445 -19.62 -21.88 2.58
CA LYS A 445 -20.44 -23.09 2.47
C LYS A 445 -20.23 -23.75 1.11
N SER A 446 -20.17 -25.08 1.11
CA SER A 446 -20.02 -25.84 -0.13
C SER A 446 -21.19 -25.60 -1.09
N ILE A 447 -20.86 -25.32 -2.35
CA ILE A 447 -21.81 -25.16 -3.46
C ILE A 447 -21.44 -26.11 -4.60
N ASN A 448 -22.42 -26.46 -5.43
CA ASN A 448 -22.15 -27.32 -6.59
C ASN A 448 -21.49 -26.51 -7.74
N PRO A 449 -20.75 -27.16 -8.66
CA PRO A 449 -20.03 -26.46 -9.73
C PRO A 449 -20.93 -25.58 -10.61
N ALA A 450 -22.13 -26.07 -10.97
CA ALA A 450 -23.05 -25.32 -11.82
C ALA A 450 -23.53 -24.02 -11.16
N SER A 451 -23.82 -24.08 -9.85
CA SER A 451 -24.17 -22.89 -9.06
C SER A 451 -22.99 -21.94 -8.89
N PHE A 452 -21.77 -22.45 -8.72
CA PHE A 452 -20.55 -21.62 -8.66
C PHE A 452 -20.35 -20.85 -9.97
N PHE A 453 -20.27 -21.54 -11.11
CA PHE A 453 -19.98 -20.91 -12.40
C PHE A 453 -21.09 -19.94 -12.86
N ALA A 454 -22.33 -20.11 -12.39
CA ALA A 454 -23.41 -19.17 -12.67
C ALA A 454 -23.20 -17.77 -12.05
N ILE A 455 -22.42 -17.68 -10.96
CA ILE A 455 -22.20 -16.42 -10.23
C ILE A 455 -20.74 -15.95 -10.24
N ALA A 456 -19.81 -16.80 -10.66
CA ALA A 456 -18.37 -16.60 -10.49
C ALA A 456 -17.77 -15.50 -11.36
N PHE A 457 -18.41 -15.11 -12.48
CA PHE A 457 -17.83 -14.12 -13.38
C PHE A 457 -17.69 -12.75 -12.69
N GLY A 458 -16.49 -12.17 -12.76
CA GLY A 458 -16.17 -10.91 -12.10
C GLY A 458 -16.01 -11.02 -10.58
N LYS A 459 -16.16 -12.22 -10.00
CA LYS A 459 -15.96 -12.44 -8.58
C LYS A 459 -14.50 -12.62 -8.23
N ARG A 460 -14.09 -12.08 -7.08
CA ARG A 460 -12.81 -12.43 -6.46
C ARG A 460 -12.92 -13.81 -5.82
N VAL A 461 -11.92 -14.65 -6.08
CA VAL A 461 -11.83 -16.01 -5.52
C VAL A 461 -10.45 -16.28 -4.96
N GLU A 462 -10.40 -17.13 -3.94
CA GLU A 462 -9.20 -17.84 -3.47
C GLU A 462 -9.22 -19.26 -4.06
N VAL A 463 -8.11 -19.67 -4.66
CA VAL A 463 -7.93 -20.99 -5.27
C VAL A 463 -6.73 -21.68 -4.63
N LYS A 464 -6.95 -22.86 -4.05
CA LYS A 464 -5.89 -23.78 -3.65
C LYS A 464 -5.79 -24.91 -4.67
N GLY A 465 -4.58 -25.26 -5.09
CA GLY A 465 -4.40 -26.26 -6.12
C GLY A 465 -2.95 -26.49 -6.48
N VAL A 466 -2.70 -27.21 -7.57
CA VAL A 466 -1.35 -27.58 -8.03
C VAL A 466 -1.06 -27.02 -9.41
N ALA A 467 0.17 -26.58 -9.63
CA ALA A 467 0.63 -26.14 -10.94
C ALA A 467 0.82 -27.36 -11.89
N LEU A 468 0.24 -27.30 -13.09
CA LEU A 468 0.36 -28.34 -14.13
C LEU A 468 0.84 -27.72 -15.44
N GLY A 469 2.15 -27.50 -15.57
CA GLY A 469 2.70 -26.75 -16.70
C GLY A 469 2.13 -25.33 -16.76
N ASN A 470 1.46 -24.98 -17.87
CA ASN A 470 0.81 -23.68 -18.04
C ASN A 470 -0.60 -23.60 -17.44
N GLU A 471 -1.13 -24.70 -16.90
CA GLU A 471 -2.44 -24.74 -16.24
C GLU A 471 -2.28 -24.82 -14.71
N PHE A 472 -3.40 -24.68 -14.01
CA PHE A 472 -3.48 -24.84 -12.56
C PHE A 472 -4.70 -25.68 -12.22
N LEU A 473 -4.50 -26.87 -11.65
CA LEU A 473 -5.62 -27.71 -11.22
C LEU A 473 -6.07 -27.26 -9.84
N ALA A 474 -7.28 -26.71 -9.78
CA ALA A 474 -7.89 -26.33 -8.51
C ALA A 474 -8.28 -27.57 -7.71
N ILE A 475 -7.91 -27.60 -6.44
CA ILE A 475 -8.38 -28.55 -5.43
C ILE A 475 -9.57 -27.93 -4.67
N ARG A 476 -9.48 -26.63 -4.36
CA ARG A 476 -10.55 -25.86 -3.71
C ARG A 476 -10.64 -24.46 -4.29
N ILE A 477 -11.85 -23.96 -4.46
CA ILE A 477 -12.16 -22.58 -4.87
C ILE A 477 -13.17 -21.99 -3.89
N SER A 478 -12.90 -20.80 -3.36
CA SER A 478 -13.80 -20.07 -2.46
C SER A 478 -14.04 -18.67 -3.00
N ILE A 479 -15.30 -18.23 -3.05
CA ILE A 479 -15.65 -16.83 -3.34
C ILE A 479 -15.33 -15.99 -2.10
N ASP A 480 -14.71 -14.82 -2.28
CA ASP A 480 -14.32 -13.94 -1.19
C ASP A 480 -15.47 -13.02 -0.72
N GLU A 481 -15.57 -12.78 0.59
CA GLU A 481 -16.63 -11.99 1.25
C GLU A 481 -16.63 -10.51 0.87
N ASP A 482 -15.47 -9.96 0.46
CA ASP A 482 -15.32 -8.54 0.10
C ASP A 482 -16.12 -8.14 -1.15
N ASP A 483 -16.71 -9.11 -1.86
CA ASP A 483 -17.53 -8.93 -3.06
C ASP A 483 -19.04 -8.86 -2.78
N LYS A 484 -19.42 -8.19 -1.68
CA LYS A 484 -20.79 -7.70 -1.50
C LYS A 484 -21.08 -6.51 -2.42
N GLY A 485 -20.97 -6.72 -3.73
CA GLY A 485 -21.84 -6.17 -4.77
C GLY A 485 -22.20 -4.69 -4.68
N LYS A 486 -21.29 -3.80 -4.26
CA LYS A 486 -21.44 -2.39 -4.59
C LYS A 486 -20.68 -2.16 -5.89
N ASP A 487 -21.44 -2.07 -6.97
CA ASP A 487 -21.04 -1.48 -8.27
C ASP A 487 -20.32 -0.14 -8.06
N GLN A 488 -19.05 -0.16 -7.69
CA GLN A 488 -18.28 1.06 -7.44
C GLN A 488 -17.28 1.37 -8.56
N PHE A 489 -16.99 0.43 -9.46
CA PHE A 489 -16.05 0.68 -10.55
C PHE A 489 -16.47 -0.06 -11.82
N LYS A 490 -17.37 0.56 -12.59
CA LYS A 490 -17.24 0.48 -14.04
C LYS A 490 -16.17 1.53 -14.40
N LEU A 491 -15.02 1.04 -14.87
CA LEU A 491 -14.02 1.84 -15.58
C LEU A 491 -14.68 2.57 -16.76
#